data_AF-A0A7S4RMZ8-F1
#
_entry.id   AF-A0A7S4RMZ8-F1
#
_cell.length_a   1.000
_cell.length_b   1.000
_cell.length_c   1.000
_cell.angle_alpha   90.00
_cell.angle_beta   90.00
_cell.angle_gamma   90.00
#
_symmetry.space_group_name_H-M   'P 1'
#
loop_
_entity.id
_entity.type
_entity.pdbx_description
1 polymer ?
#
loop_
_entity_poly.entity_id
_entity_poly.type
_entity_poly.pdbx_seq_one_letter_code
_entity_poly.pdbx_strand_id
1 'polypeptide(L)'
;AALIQSAAHYASQRAEDSDYSDLTPLIMMGDSITESFLGTGMGEPRQRTEGIPTLLSEVAKSEKFHPLILAISGDQTQHLLYRLQHGELVSSIQDDNDAIFVIHIGTN
;
A
#
# COMPACT_ATOMS: atom_id res chain seq x y z
N ALA A 1 14.30 -7.79 3.67
CA ALA A 1 14.40 -6.32 3.69
C ALA A 1 12.98 -5.79 3.70
N ALA A 2 12.56 -5.11 4.76
CA ALA A 2 11.21 -4.55 4.83
C ALA A 2 11.14 -3.35 3.88
N LEU A 3 10.24 -3.43 2.92
CA LEU A 3 9.98 -2.45 1.89
C LEU A 3 9.46 -1.16 2.53
N ILE A 4 10.22 -0.07 2.46
CA ILE A 4 9.63 1.26 2.50
C ILE A 4 9.00 1.46 1.12
N GLN A 5 7.76 1.03 0.96
CA GLN A 5 6.95 1.34 -0.22
C GLN A 5 6.32 2.73 -0.04
N SER A 6 7.11 3.78 -0.30
CA SER A 6 6.51 5.11 -0.47
C SER A 6 5.77 5.19 -1.80
N ALA A 7 4.79 6.08 -1.90
CA ALA A 7 4.11 6.38 -3.16
C ALA A 7 5.09 6.76 -4.28
N ALA A 8 6.14 7.51 -3.95
CA ALA A 8 7.19 7.88 -4.90
C ALA A 8 7.97 6.65 -5.40
N HIS A 9 8.40 5.76 -4.51
CA HIS A 9 9.13 4.55 -4.89
C HIS A 9 8.26 3.63 -5.76
N TYR A 10 7.00 3.45 -5.40
CA TYR A 10 6.03 2.69 -6.16
C TYR A 10 5.81 3.25 -7.57
N ALA A 11 5.66 4.58 -7.69
CA ALA A 11 5.48 5.24 -8.98
C ALA A 11 6.72 5.06 -9.88
N SER A 12 7.94 5.21 -9.33
CA SER A 12 9.17 4.95 -10.07
C SER A 12 9.26 3.51 -10.54
N GLN A 13 8.95 2.55 -9.67
CA GLN A 13 8.97 1.12 -10.03
C GLN A 13 8.02 0.80 -11.19
N ARG A 14 6.79 1.32 -11.15
CA ARG A 14 5.82 1.12 -12.25
C ARG A 14 6.24 1.76 -13.57
N ALA A 15 6.94 2.89 -13.52
CA ALA A 15 7.40 3.56 -14.72
C ALA A 15 8.58 2.84 -15.39
N GLU A 16 9.42 2.16 -14.60
CA GLU A 16 10.63 1.50 -15.08
C GLU A 16 10.42 0.03 -15.49
N ASP A 17 9.49 -0.67 -14.84
CA ASP A 17 9.31 -2.10 -15.00
C ASP A 17 8.02 -2.44 -15.77
N SER A 18 8.21 -2.95 -16.99
CA SER A 18 7.13 -3.33 -17.90
C SER A 18 6.25 -4.45 -17.37
N ASP A 19 6.72 -5.25 -16.41
CA ASP A 19 5.88 -6.30 -15.81
C ASP A 19 4.69 -5.72 -15.02
N TYR A 20 4.75 -4.44 -14.64
CA TYR A 20 3.68 -3.75 -13.93
C TYR A 20 2.83 -2.82 -14.81
N SER A 21 3.18 -2.60 -16.07
CA SER A 21 2.46 -1.66 -16.96
C SER A 21 1.00 -2.06 -17.16
N ASP A 22 0.75 -3.37 -17.19
CA ASP A 22 -0.58 -3.94 -17.46
C ASP A 22 -1.34 -4.28 -16.16
N LEU A 23 -0.72 -4.06 -15.00
CA LEU A 23 -1.34 -4.32 -13.70
C LEU A 23 -2.04 -3.07 -13.19
N THR A 24 -3.26 -3.24 -12.70
CA THR A 24 -4.06 -2.18 -12.09
C THR A 24 -3.45 -1.76 -10.73
N PRO A 25 -3.19 -0.48 -10.48
CA PRO A 25 -2.72 -0.02 -9.17
C PRO A 25 -3.77 -0.33 -8.08
N LEU A 26 -3.33 -0.98 -6.99
CA LEU A 26 -4.18 -1.26 -5.83
C LEU A 26 -3.58 -0.58 -4.59
N ILE A 27 -4.08 0.60 -4.26
CA ILE A 27 -3.56 1.42 -3.18
C ILE A 27 -4.32 1.12 -1.88
N MET A 28 -3.65 0.49 -0.93
CA MET A 28 -4.22 0.06 0.34
C MET A 28 -3.78 0.99 1.46
N MET A 29 -4.75 1.63 2.11
CA MET A 29 -4.54 2.57 3.21
C MET A 29 -5.33 2.16 4.44
N GLY A 30 -4.80 2.45 5.61
CA GLY A 30 -5.44 2.08 6.86
C GLY A 30 -4.50 2.08 8.04
N ASP A 31 -4.90 1.33 9.05
CA ASP A 31 -4.18 1.19 10.30
C ASP A 31 -3.40 -0.12 10.41
N SER A 32 -3.20 -0.61 11.64
CA SER A 32 -2.51 -1.86 11.96
C SER A 32 -3.06 -3.11 11.26
N ILE A 33 -4.36 -3.12 10.93
CA ILE A 33 -4.98 -4.23 10.20
C ILE A 33 -4.43 -4.25 8.78
N THR A 34 -4.41 -3.09 8.11
CA THR A 34 -3.89 -2.97 6.75
C THR A 34 -2.36 -3.05 6.72
N GLU A 35 -1.65 -2.55 7.73
CA GLU A 35 -0.18 -2.66 7.84
C GLU A 35 0.27 -4.13 7.90
N SER A 36 -0.56 -5.02 8.44
CA SER A 36 -0.24 -6.45 8.52
C SER A 36 0.03 -7.07 7.14
N PHE A 37 -0.49 -6.48 6.05
CA PHE A 37 -0.17 -6.89 4.67
C PHE A 37 1.28 -6.59 4.24
N LEU A 38 1.96 -5.64 4.88
CA LEU A 38 3.41 -5.41 4.75
C LEU A 38 4.25 -6.44 5.51
N GLY A 39 3.63 -7.30 6.32
CA GLY A 39 4.36 -8.20 7.20
C GLY A 39 4.85 -7.53 8.48
N THR A 40 4.37 -6.32 8.78
CA THR A 40 4.80 -5.51 9.92
C THR A 40 3.65 -5.17 10.87
N GLY A 41 4.00 -4.67 12.05
CA GLY A 41 3.09 -4.02 12.97
C GLY A 41 3.86 -3.03 13.83
N MET A 42 3.42 -1.76 13.83
CA MET A 42 4.17 -0.62 14.35
C MET A 42 5.52 -0.43 13.64
N GLY A 43 5.57 -0.67 12.32
CA GLY A 43 6.77 -0.53 11.49
C GLY A 43 7.79 -1.66 11.62
N GLU A 44 7.56 -2.61 12.52
CA GLU A 44 8.49 -3.71 12.79
C GLU A 44 7.91 -5.05 12.29
N PRO A 45 8.72 -5.94 11.69
CA PRO A 45 8.28 -7.28 11.30
C PRO A 45 7.64 -8.04 12.46
N ARG A 46 6.55 -8.77 12.18
CA ARG A 46 5.87 -9.60 13.19
C ARG A 46 5.76 -11.05 12.72
N GLN A 47 5.97 -11.99 13.63
CA GLN A 47 5.81 -13.42 13.35
C GLN A 47 4.39 -13.76 12.87
N ARG A 48 3.36 -13.11 13.45
CA ARG A 48 1.95 -13.35 13.08
C ARG A 48 1.63 -12.97 11.63
N THR A 49 2.46 -12.15 10.99
CA THR A 49 2.29 -11.65 9.63
C THR A 49 3.32 -12.23 8.66
N GLU A 50 4.07 -13.23 9.10
CA GLU A 50 5.02 -13.95 8.26
C GLU A 50 4.30 -14.61 7.07
N GLY A 51 4.87 -14.46 5.87
CA GLY A 51 4.29 -14.99 4.62
C GLY A 51 3.15 -14.18 4.02
N ILE A 52 2.54 -13.23 4.76
CA ILE A 52 1.46 -12.38 4.21
C ILE A 52 1.91 -11.57 2.98
N PRO A 53 3.08 -10.91 2.97
CA PRO A 53 3.51 -10.13 1.79
C PRO A 53 3.67 -10.99 0.54
N THR A 54 4.19 -12.21 0.70
CA THR A 54 4.37 -13.17 -0.40
C THR A 54 3.02 -13.61 -0.95
N LEU A 55 2.10 -14.03 -0.08
CA LEU A 55 0.76 -14.43 -0.48
C LEU A 55 0.00 -13.29 -1.17
N LEU A 56 0.09 -12.06 -0.64
CA LEU A 56 -0.52 -10.89 -1.25
C LEU A 56 0.04 -10.64 -2.65
N SER A 57 1.36 -10.72 -2.84
CA SER A 57 1.99 -10.53 -4.14
C SER A 57 1.51 -11.58 -5.16
N GLU A 58 1.42 -12.85 -4.76
CA GLU A 58 0.95 -13.93 -5.62
C GLU A 58 -0.53 -13.75 -6.02
N VAL A 59 -1.40 -13.48 -5.05
CA VAL A 59 -2.84 -13.28 -5.27
C VAL A 59 -3.09 -12.00 -6.08
N ALA A 60 -2.42 -10.90 -5.75
CA ALA A 60 -2.58 -9.65 -6.50
C ALA A 60 -2.15 -9.85 -7.96
N LYS A 61 -1.02 -10.52 -8.21
CA LYS A 61 -0.55 -10.79 -9.57
C LYS A 61 -1.51 -11.69 -10.35
N SER A 62 -2.11 -12.71 -9.72
CA SER A 62 -3.10 -13.55 -10.40
C SER A 62 -4.37 -12.79 -10.79
N GLU A 63 -4.74 -11.79 -9.98
CA GLU A 63 -5.90 -10.91 -10.21
C GLU A 63 -5.55 -9.63 -10.99
N LYS A 64 -4.34 -9.54 -11.55
CA LYS A 64 -3.83 -8.39 -12.32
C LYS A 64 -3.73 -7.07 -11.54
N PHE A 65 -3.44 -7.13 -10.25
CA PHE A 65 -3.20 -5.97 -9.39
C PHE A 65 -1.73 -5.79 -9.04
N HIS A 66 -1.33 -4.53 -8.84
CA HIS A 66 -0.06 -4.15 -8.25
C HIS A 66 -0.31 -3.43 -6.91
N PRO A 67 -0.12 -4.09 -5.77
CA PRO A 67 -0.49 -3.52 -4.47
C PRO A 67 0.56 -2.54 -3.96
N LEU A 68 0.10 -1.40 -3.45
CA LEU A 68 0.87 -0.45 -2.65
C LEU A 68 0.23 -0.34 -1.27
N ILE A 69 0.94 -0.70 -0.21
CA ILE A 69 0.42 -0.58 1.15
C ILE A 69 1.04 0.63 1.83
N LEU A 70 0.20 1.63 2.13
CA LEU A 70 0.58 2.87 2.82
C LEU A 70 0.05 2.92 4.27
N ALA A 71 -0.34 1.78 4.84
CA ALA A 71 -0.95 1.75 6.17
C ALA A 71 0.06 1.96 7.30
N ILE A 72 -0.37 2.63 8.38
CA ILE A 72 0.44 2.89 9.57
C ILE A 72 -0.34 2.45 10.82
N SER A 73 0.21 1.55 11.62
CA SER A 73 -0.40 1.16 12.90
C SER A 73 -0.64 2.36 13.80
N GLY A 74 -1.85 2.43 14.38
CA GLY A 74 -2.27 3.54 15.23
C GLY A 74 -2.84 4.74 14.47
N ASP A 75 -2.89 4.70 13.14
CA ASP A 75 -3.60 5.73 12.39
C ASP A 75 -5.09 5.75 12.78
N GLN A 76 -5.58 6.96 13.07
CA GLN A 76 -6.99 7.29 13.16
C GLN A 76 -7.41 7.97 11.86
N THR A 77 -8.72 8.14 11.66
CA THR A 77 -9.26 8.80 10.47
C THR A 77 -8.63 10.19 10.24
N GLN A 78 -8.40 10.99 11.29
CA GLN A 78 -7.76 12.30 11.13
C GLN A 78 -6.28 12.23 10.75
N HIS A 79 -5.55 11.18 11.18
CA HIS A 79 -4.16 10.99 10.79
C HIS A 79 -4.09 10.72 9.30
N LEU A 80 -4.86 9.74 8.82
CA LEU A 80 -4.94 9.40 7.39
C LEU A 80 -5.42 10.58 6.54
N LEU A 81 -6.42 11.34 7.00
CA LEU A 81 -6.88 12.54 6.28
C LEU A 81 -5.77 13.58 6.15
N TYR A 82 -5.03 13.86 7.24
CA TYR A 82 -3.89 14.76 7.21
C TYR A 82 -2.84 14.28 6.21
N ARG A 83 -2.51 12.98 6.26
CA ARG A 83 -1.91 12.12 5.24
C ARG A 83 -1.98 12.60 3.80
N LEU A 84 -3.20 12.39 3.33
CA LEU A 84 -3.66 12.60 1.98
C LEU A 84 -3.62 14.07 1.58
N GLN A 85 -3.88 14.98 2.52
CA GLN A 85 -3.81 16.42 2.27
C GLN A 85 -2.38 16.96 2.21
N HIS A 86 -1.39 16.24 2.73
CA HIS A 86 -0.02 16.72 2.91
C HIS A 86 1.03 15.90 2.15
N GLY A 87 0.65 15.33 1.00
CA GLY A 87 1.60 14.82 0.01
C GLY A 87 2.01 13.36 0.19
N GLU A 88 1.19 12.55 0.85
CA GLU A 88 1.39 11.10 0.88
C GLU A 88 1.32 10.46 -0.51
N LEU A 89 0.36 10.89 -1.32
CA LEU A 89 0.23 10.43 -2.71
C LEU A 89 0.99 11.37 -3.64
N VAL A 90 1.65 10.78 -4.65
CA VAL A 90 2.22 11.52 -5.77
C VAL A 90 1.19 11.66 -6.89
N SER A 91 1.31 12.68 -7.73
CA SER A 91 0.35 12.98 -8.79
C SER A 91 0.11 11.81 -9.74
N SER A 92 1.14 11.03 -10.07
CA SER A 92 1.02 9.86 -10.94
C SER A 92 0.15 8.72 -10.37
N ILE A 93 -0.14 8.72 -9.07
CA ILE A 93 -1.07 7.79 -8.44
C ILE A 93 -2.41 8.48 -8.18
N GLN A 94 -2.37 9.75 -7.72
CA GLN A 94 -3.56 10.53 -7.41
C GLN A 94 -4.44 10.79 -8.64
N ASP A 95 -3.82 11.02 -9.80
CA ASP A 95 -4.48 11.36 -11.05
C ASP A 95 -4.71 10.14 -11.96
N ASP A 96 -4.37 8.94 -11.49
CA ASP A 96 -4.56 7.68 -12.22
C ASP A 96 -6.02 7.21 -12.09
N ASN A 97 -6.77 7.27 -13.20
CA ASN A 97 -8.19 6.90 -13.23
C ASN A 97 -8.43 5.39 -13.10
N ASP A 98 -7.40 4.56 -13.30
CA ASP A 98 -7.50 3.11 -13.17
C ASP A 98 -7.10 2.65 -11.75
N ALA A 99 -6.54 3.53 -10.92
CA ALA A 99 -6.14 3.19 -9.57
C ALA A 99 -7.34 2.87 -8.66
N ILE A 100 -7.25 1.74 -7.96
CA ILE A 100 -8.24 1.33 -6.96
C ILE A 100 -7.71 1.67 -5.58
N PHE A 101 -8.51 2.42 -4.82
CA PHE A 101 -8.19 2.80 -3.44
C PHE A 101 -9.02 1.97 -2.46
N VAL A 102 -8.33 1.21 -1.60
CA VAL A 102 -8.94 0.47 -0.48
C VAL A 102 -8.58 1.18 0.81
N ILE A 103 -9.59 1.74 1.48
CA ILE A 103 -9.42 2.45 2.75
C ILE A 103 -10.08 1.63 3.85
N HIS A 104 -9.29 1.18 4.80
CA HIS A 104 -9.76 0.47 5.99
C HIS A 104 -9.24 1.17 7.25
N ILE A 105 -10.08 2.06 7.80
CA ILE A 105 -9.74 2.97 8.90
C ILE A 105 -10.97 3.20 9.78
N GLY A 106 -10.77 3.57 11.05
CA GLY A 106 -11.85 3.95 11.98
C GLY A 106 -12.05 3.02 13.19
N THR A 107 -11.17 2.03 13.36
CA THR A 107 -11.14 1.14 14.53
C THR A 107 -10.31 1.67 15.70
N ASN A 108 -9.49 2.70 15.48
CA ASN A 108 -8.68 3.40 16.49
C ASN A 108 -9.31 4.72 16.96
#